data_AF-A0A3M3S0W6-F1
#
_entry.id   AF-A0A3M3S0W6-F1
#
_cell.length_a   1.000
_cell.length_b   1.000
_cell.length_c   1.000
_cell.angle_alpha   90.00
_cell.angle_beta   90.00
_cell.angle_gamma   90.00
#
_symmetry.space_group_name_H-M   'P 1'
#
loop_
_entity.id
_entity.type
_entity.pdbx_description
1 polymer ?
#
loop_
_entity_poly.entity_id
_entity_poly.type
_entity_poly.pdbx_seq_one_letter_code
_entity_poly.pdbx_strand_id
1 'polypeptide(L)'
;MGETVGYRIRLESRVGPKTRIEVVTEGILARRLQDDPSLDGVGLIIFDEFHLRNLDADLALALALNGRELFREDLQLKVLVMSATLDGERISALLNGAPIVSSEGRMYPVDVVWGKSPQPGEYIEPRVVSTCIDVLEEQEGSVLVFLPGQAEIRRVHRDLEEWLSKQPSDHASQILLCPLYGELSLTEQRTAIEPAPSGKR
;
A
#
# COMPACT_ATOMS: atom_id res chain seq x y z
N MET A 1 -4.17 12.30 14.34
CA MET A 1 -3.04 12.66 13.45
C MET A 1 -2.73 14.14 13.63
N GLY A 2 -1.46 14.55 13.58
CA GLY A 2 -1.03 15.96 13.72
C GLY A 2 -0.42 16.34 15.08
N GLU A 3 -0.34 15.39 16.02
CA GLU A 3 0.40 15.56 17.29
C GLU A 3 1.73 14.82 17.23
N THR A 4 1.85 13.63 17.83
CA THR A 4 3.09 12.83 17.81
C THR A 4 3.44 12.29 16.43
N VAL A 5 2.43 11.95 15.63
CA VAL A 5 2.57 11.47 14.25
C VAL A 5 1.93 12.48 13.31
N GLY A 6 2.74 13.00 12.40
CA GLY A 6 2.33 13.93 11.35
C GLY A 6 2.65 13.38 9.97
N TYR A 7 2.14 14.05 8.93
CA TYR A 7 2.46 13.70 7.55
C TYR A 7 2.63 14.94 6.67
N ARG A 8 3.40 14.80 5.59
CA ARG A 8 3.41 15.70 4.45
C ARG A 8 3.25 14.92 3.16
N ILE A 9 2.23 15.28 2.41
CA ILE A 9 1.99 14.79 1.06
C ILE A 9 1.84 16.00 0.14
N ARG A 10 1.77 15.75 -1.17
CA ARG A 10 1.60 16.84 -2.14
C ARG A 10 0.32 17.64 -1.81
N LEU A 11 0.49 18.95 -1.59
CA LEU A 11 -0.56 19.93 -1.24
C LEU A 11 -1.14 19.83 0.17
N GLU A 12 -0.70 18.90 1.02
CA GLU A 12 -1.21 18.78 2.39
C GLU A 12 -0.09 18.51 3.41
N SER A 13 -0.14 19.23 4.54
CA SER A 13 0.81 19.07 5.63
C SER A 13 0.10 19.13 6.97
N ARG A 14 0.24 18.07 7.78
CA ARG A 14 -0.28 17.96 9.15
C ARG A 14 0.85 17.64 10.12
N VAL A 15 1.74 18.60 10.31
CA VAL A 15 2.91 18.51 11.19
C VAL A 15 2.86 19.67 12.18
N GLY A 16 3.18 19.41 13.45
CA GLY A 16 3.18 20.40 14.52
C GLY A 16 4.39 20.29 15.44
N PRO A 17 4.53 21.18 16.43
CA PRO A 17 5.70 21.22 17.31
C PRO A 17 5.87 19.96 18.19
N LYS A 18 4.81 19.14 18.32
CA LYS A 18 4.83 17.87 19.07
C LYS A 18 5.14 16.65 18.18
N THR A 19 5.33 16.84 16.88
CA THR A 19 5.55 15.74 15.94
C THR A 19 6.92 15.12 16.13
N ARG A 20 6.93 13.80 16.27
CA ARG A 20 8.13 12.97 16.45
C ARG A 20 8.33 11.98 15.30
N ILE A 21 7.25 11.63 14.61
CA ILE A 21 7.26 10.77 13.42
C ILE A 21 6.58 11.54 12.31
N GLU A 22 7.28 11.72 11.20
CA GLU A 22 6.79 12.42 10.02
C GLU A 22 6.73 11.44 8.85
N VAL A 23 5.52 11.15 8.37
CA VAL A 23 5.31 10.35 7.15
C VAL A 23 5.35 11.27 5.96
N VAL A 24 6.29 11.06 5.04
CA VAL A 24 6.44 11.90 3.86
C VAL A 24 6.48 11.04 2.60
N THR A 25 5.95 11.57 1.50
CA THR A 25 6.19 10.98 0.18
C THR A 25 7.66 11.13 -0.21
N GLU A 26 8.16 10.20 -1.02
CA GLU A 26 9.55 10.09 -1.43
C GLU A 26 10.05 11.36 -2.13
N GLY A 27 9.24 11.95 -3.02
CA GLY A 27 9.59 13.22 -3.68
C GLY A 27 9.74 14.41 -2.72
N ILE A 28 8.99 14.43 -1.60
CA ILE A 28 9.15 15.46 -0.56
C ILE A 28 10.45 15.24 0.22
N LEU A 29 10.77 13.98 0.55
CA LEU A 29 12.04 13.63 1.20
C LEU A 29 13.24 13.98 0.32
N ALA A 30 13.21 13.59 -0.95
CA ALA A 30 14.27 13.87 -1.92
C ALA A 30 14.53 15.38 -2.02
N ARG A 31 13.48 16.20 -2.15
CA ARG A 31 13.61 17.66 -2.19
C ARG A 31 14.19 18.23 -0.90
N ARG A 32 13.73 17.74 0.26
CA ARG A 32 14.25 18.18 1.56
C ARG A 32 15.75 17.89 1.71
N LEU A 33 16.19 16.72 1.27
CA LEU A 33 17.61 16.35 1.24
C LEU A 33 18.44 17.15 0.24
N GLN A 34 17.86 17.57 -0.89
CA GLN A 34 18.52 18.48 -1.83
C GLN A 34 18.69 19.88 -1.25
N ASP A 35 17.68 20.38 -0.54
CA ASP A 35 17.69 21.72 0.06
C ASP A 35 18.58 21.77 1.33
N ASP A 36 18.50 20.75 2.18
CA ASP A 36 19.29 20.58 3.39
C ASP A 36 19.72 19.11 3.58
N PRO A 37 20.92 18.74 3.10
CA PRO A 37 21.45 17.39 3.25
C PRO A 37 21.79 17.00 4.69
N SER A 38 21.90 17.97 5.61
CA SER A 38 22.20 17.67 7.01
C SER A 38 21.02 16.97 7.67
N LEU A 39 19.78 17.41 7.38
CA LEU A 39 18.54 17.02 8.06
C LEU A 39 18.57 17.21 9.57
N ASP A 40 19.03 18.38 10.05
CA ASP A 40 19.09 18.70 11.48
C ASP A 40 17.77 18.46 12.23
N GLY A 41 17.89 17.73 13.35
CA GLY A 41 16.76 17.27 14.16
C GLY A 41 16.18 15.92 13.75
N VAL A 42 16.65 15.27 12.68
CA VAL A 42 16.21 13.92 12.27
C VAL A 42 17.23 12.87 12.70
N GLY A 43 16.78 11.88 13.49
CA GLY A 43 17.65 10.79 13.95
C GLY A 43 17.62 9.51 13.10
N LEU A 44 16.54 9.30 12.33
CA LEU A 44 16.30 8.09 11.54
C LEU A 44 15.44 8.42 10.32
N ILE A 45 15.84 7.89 9.16
CA ILE A 45 14.99 7.79 7.96
C ILE A 45 14.63 6.32 7.76
N ILE A 46 13.34 6.07 7.52
CA ILE A 46 12.82 4.76 7.14
C ILE A 46 12.36 4.86 5.69
N PHE A 47 13.01 4.10 4.81
CA PHE A 47 12.56 3.88 3.44
C PHE A 47 11.67 2.65 3.44
N ASP A 48 10.35 2.86 3.37
CA ASP A 48 9.38 1.77 3.29
C ASP A 48 9.12 1.38 1.83
N GLU A 49 8.67 0.13 1.62
CA GLU A 49 8.37 -0.44 0.31
C GLU A 49 9.43 -0.21 -0.77
N PHE A 50 10.71 -0.27 -0.39
CA PHE A 50 11.85 0.02 -1.29
C PHE A 50 11.93 -0.91 -2.52
N HIS A 51 11.19 -2.02 -2.49
CA HIS A 51 11.07 -2.97 -3.59
C HIS A 51 10.36 -2.38 -4.83
N LEU A 52 9.60 -1.30 -4.69
CA LEU A 52 8.93 -0.63 -5.81
C LEU A 52 9.92 0.13 -6.72
N ARG A 53 11.18 0.30 -6.29
CA ARG A 53 12.26 0.96 -7.04
C ARG A 53 11.83 2.27 -7.71
N ASN A 54 11.21 3.13 -6.90
CA ASN A 54 10.85 4.47 -7.32
C ASN A 54 12.12 5.34 -7.39
N LEU A 55 12.28 6.11 -8.47
CA LEU A 55 13.43 6.99 -8.70
C LEU A 55 13.64 7.98 -7.54
N ASP A 56 12.56 8.54 -7.01
CA ASP A 56 12.63 9.48 -5.89
C ASP A 56 13.16 8.80 -4.62
N ALA A 57 12.81 7.54 -4.38
CA ALA A 57 13.28 6.76 -3.24
C ALA A 57 14.78 6.46 -3.36
N ASP A 58 15.22 6.02 -4.55
CA ASP A 58 16.62 5.72 -4.83
C ASP A 58 17.49 6.98 -4.70
N LEU A 59 17.01 8.11 -5.25
CA LEU A 59 17.69 9.40 -5.14
C LEU A 59 17.76 9.87 -3.69
N ALA A 60 16.65 9.79 -2.95
CA ALA A 60 16.63 10.16 -1.53
C ALA A 60 17.57 9.28 -0.70
N LEU A 61 17.66 7.97 -0.98
CA LEU A 61 18.62 7.08 -0.31
C LEU A 61 20.06 7.50 -0.59
N ALA A 62 20.39 7.76 -1.86
CA ALA A 62 21.73 8.20 -2.24
C ALA A 62 22.12 9.52 -1.56
N LEU A 63 21.20 10.50 -1.54
CA LEU A 63 21.41 11.79 -0.87
C LEU A 63 21.55 11.63 0.65
N ALA A 64 20.74 10.78 1.28
CA ALA A 64 20.83 10.53 2.72
C ALA A 64 22.17 9.89 3.13
N LEU A 65 22.67 8.95 2.33
CA LEU A 65 23.97 8.31 2.57
C LEU A 65 25.13 9.29 2.40
N ASN A 66 25.08 10.13 1.35
CA ASN A 66 26.08 11.16 1.11
C ASN A 66 26.06 12.25 2.20
N GLY A 67 24.87 12.75 2.55
CA GLY A 67 24.70 13.76 3.60
C GLY A 67 25.18 13.28 4.97
N ARG A 68 25.00 11.98 5.26
CA ARG A 68 25.54 11.35 6.48
C ARG A 68 27.07 11.37 6.51
N GLU A 69 27.73 11.13 5.38
CA GLU A 69 29.19 11.14 5.31
C GLU A 69 29.78 12.56 5.45
N LEU A 70 29.12 13.56 4.85
CA LEU A 70 29.65 14.93 4.78
C LEU A 70 29.28 15.81 5.98
N PHE A 71 28.12 15.59 6.61
CA PHE A 71 27.55 16.55 7.59
C PHE A 71 27.27 15.95 8.97
N ARG A 72 27.49 14.64 9.19
CA ARG A 72 27.03 13.92 10.40
C ARG A 72 28.14 13.15 11.12
N GLU A 73 29.31 13.75 11.31
CA GLU A 73 30.43 13.12 12.03
C GLU A 73 30.10 12.78 13.50
N ASP A 74 29.38 13.67 14.22
CA ASP A 74 29.11 13.51 15.66
C ASP A 74 27.78 12.82 16.01
N LEU A 75 26.78 12.91 15.14
CA LEU A 75 25.41 12.42 15.34
C LEU A 75 24.94 11.70 14.08
N GLN A 76 25.29 10.41 13.96
CA GLN A 76 24.99 9.65 12.75
C GLN A 76 23.48 9.51 12.52
N LEU A 77 23.01 10.09 11.42
CA LEU A 77 21.70 9.83 10.84
C LEU A 77 21.56 8.33 10.57
N LYS A 78 20.61 7.67 11.24
CA LYS A 78 20.32 6.26 11.00
C LYS A 78 19.47 6.12 9.73
N VAL A 79 19.69 5.04 9.00
CA VAL A 79 18.92 4.69 7.82
C VAL A 79 18.42 3.26 7.99
N LEU A 80 17.11 3.07 7.82
CA LEU A 80 16.46 1.77 7.75
C LEU A 80 15.80 1.64 6.39
N VAL A 81 16.08 0.54 5.69
CA VAL A 81 15.42 0.21 4.43
C VAL A 81 14.55 -1.01 4.67
N MET A 82 13.25 -0.87 4.40
CA MET A 82 12.25 -1.92 4.53
C MET A 82 11.77 -2.34 3.13
N SER A 83 11.65 -3.65 2.94
CA SER A 83 11.25 -4.26 1.68
C SER A 83 10.49 -5.54 1.96
N ALA A 84 9.40 -5.77 1.23
CA ALA A 84 8.65 -7.02 1.28
C ALA A 84 9.33 -8.16 0.49
N THR A 85 10.39 -7.88 -0.28
CA THR A 85 11.01 -8.84 -1.20
C THR A 85 12.40 -9.29 -0.75
N LEU A 86 12.81 -10.46 -1.24
CA LEU A 86 14.03 -11.19 -0.85
C LEU A 86 15.37 -10.55 -1.27
N ASP A 87 15.37 -9.40 -1.95
CA ASP A 87 16.62 -8.75 -2.43
C ASP A 87 17.36 -7.96 -1.31
N GLY A 88 17.28 -8.43 -0.06
CA GLY A 88 17.91 -7.80 1.10
C GLY A 88 19.44 -7.79 1.01
N GLU A 89 20.04 -8.79 0.36
CA GLU A 89 21.49 -8.91 0.20
C GLU A 89 22.08 -7.78 -0.66
N ARG A 90 21.43 -7.41 -1.77
CA ARG A 90 21.92 -6.30 -2.61
C ARG A 90 21.84 -4.96 -1.88
N ILE A 91 20.77 -4.75 -1.11
CA ILE A 91 20.61 -3.53 -0.29
C ILE A 91 21.65 -3.51 0.83
N SER A 92 21.90 -4.64 1.50
CA SER A 92 22.96 -4.74 2.51
C SER A 92 24.33 -4.39 1.94
N ALA A 93 24.67 -4.93 0.76
CA ALA A 93 25.92 -4.61 0.08
C ALA A 93 26.04 -3.12 -0.27
N LEU A 94 24.96 -2.49 -0.75
CA LEU A 94 24.90 -1.04 -1.00
C LEU A 94 25.12 -0.22 0.28
N LEU A 95 24.68 -0.76 1.42
CA LEU A 95 24.79 -0.13 2.74
C LEU A 95 26.03 -0.60 3.53
N ASN A 96 27.11 -0.98 2.84
CA ASN A 96 28.38 -1.42 3.43
C ASN A 96 28.25 -2.64 4.37
N GLY A 97 27.44 -3.63 3.98
CA GLY A 97 27.22 -4.84 4.76
C GLY A 97 26.32 -4.62 5.97
N ALA A 98 25.31 -3.76 5.83
CA ALA A 98 24.35 -3.48 6.90
C ALA A 98 23.62 -4.76 7.35
N PRO A 99 23.33 -4.93 8.66
CA PRO A 99 22.62 -6.10 9.15
C PRO A 99 21.24 -6.25 8.52
N ILE A 100 20.91 -7.44 8.05
CA ILE A 100 19.58 -7.78 7.55
C ILE A 100 18.78 -8.36 8.70
N VAL A 101 17.61 -7.77 8.96
CA VAL A 101 16.63 -8.29 9.91
C VAL A 101 15.42 -8.76 9.12
N SER A 102 15.12 -10.06 9.20
CA SER A 102 13.93 -10.63 8.58
C SER A 102 12.83 -10.84 9.62
N SER A 103 11.59 -10.65 9.19
CA SER A 103 10.41 -11.09 9.92
C SER A 103 9.83 -12.27 9.15
N GLU A 104 9.70 -13.44 9.78
CA GLU A 104 9.19 -14.66 9.12
C GLU A 104 7.73 -14.55 8.68
N GLY A 105 7.05 -13.47 9.06
CA GLY A 105 5.65 -13.23 8.73
C GLY A 105 4.74 -14.35 9.24
N ARG A 106 3.48 -14.29 8.83
CA ARG A 106 2.57 -15.43 8.94
C ARG A 106 1.90 -15.57 7.59
N MET A 107 2.24 -16.65 6.88
CA MET A 107 1.53 -17.04 5.67
C MET A 107 0.61 -18.21 6.03
N TYR A 108 -0.60 -18.16 5.53
CA TYR A 108 -1.52 -19.30 5.55
C TYR A 108 -1.43 -19.99 4.18
N PRO A 109 -1.61 -21.31 4.11
CA PRO A 109 -1.66 -22.00 2.82
C PRO A 109 -2.79 -21.41 1.97
N VAL A 110 -2.51 -21.21 0.69
CA VAL A 110 -3.48 -20.69 -0.30
C VAL A 110 -3.59 -21.71 -1.42
N ASP A 111 -4.81 -22.17 -1.69
CA ASP A 111 -5.11 -23.00 -2.85
C ASP A 111 -5.28 -22.14 -4.10
N VAL A 112 -4.66 -22.57 -5.21
CA VAL A 112 -4.73 -21.86 -6.49
C VAL A 112 -5.69 -22.58 -7.41
N VAL A 113 -6.81 -21.94 -7.71
CA VAL A 113 -7.83 -22.45 -8.64
C VAL A 113 -7.76 -21.67 -9.96
N TRP A 114 -7.63 -22.40 -11.08
CA TRP A 114 -7.54 -21.80 -12.40
C TRP A 114 -8.91 -21.79 -13.09
N GLY A 115 -9.37 -20.61 -13.49
CA GLY A 115 -10.57 -20.44 -14.30
C GLY A 115 -10.36 -20.72 -15.79
N LYS A 116 -11.39 -20.45 -16.59
CA LYS A 116 -11.34 -20.59 -18.06
C LYS A 116 -10.39 -19.56 -18.69
N SER A 117 -9.70 -19.95 -19.76
CA SER A 117 -8.79 -19.06 -20.49
C SER A 117 -9.52 -17.91 -21.18
N PRO A 118 -8.95 -16.68 -21.19
CA PRO A 118 -9.47 -15.55 -21.96
C PRO A 118 -9.59 -15.84 -23.45
N GLN A 119 -10.71 -15.44 -24.05
CA GLN A 119 -10.86 -15.38 -25.49
C GLN A 119 -10.45 -13.99 -26.02
N PRO A 120 -9.82 -13.89 -27.20
CA PRO A 120 -9.51 -12.60 -27.80
C PRO A 120 -10.76 -11.71 -27.96
N GLY A 121 -10.66 -10.45 -27.54
CA GLY A 121 -11.75 -9.48 -27.62
C GLY A 121 -12.79 -9.56 -26.49
N GLU A 122 -12.61 -10.47 -25.54
CA GLU A 122 -13.48 -10.58 -24.37
C GLU A 122 -13.15 -9.49 -23.33
N TYR A 123 -14.18 -8.81 -22.85
CA TYR A 123 -14.09 -7.90 -21.71
C TYR A 123 -13.83 -8.69 -20.42
N ILE A 124 -13.04 -8.12 -19.50
CA ILE A 124 -12.66 -8.81 -18.25
C ILE A 124 -13.82 -8.81 -17.25
N GLU A 125 -14.68 -7.80 -17.31
CA GLU A 125 -15.70 -7.51 -16.31
C GLU A 125 -16.75 -8.63 -16.18
N PRO A 126 -17.36 -9.15 -17.26
CA PRO A 126 -18.33 -10.23 -17.15
C PRO A 126 -17.75 -11.50 -16.50
N ARG A 127 -16.49 -11.82 -16.82
CA ARG A 127 -15.79 -12.96 -16.19
C ARG A 127 -15.58 -12.74 -14.71
N VAL A 128 -15.08 -11.56 -14.34
CA VAL A 128 -14.82 -11.23 -12.93
C VAL A 128 -16.12 -11.27 -12.14
N VAL A 129 -17.21 -10.68 -12.67
CA VAL A 129 -18.53 -10.73 -12.04
C VAL A 129 -18.98 -12.17 -11.81
N SER A 130 -18.91 -13.03 -12.84
CA SER A 130 -19.25 -14.45 -12.70
C SER A 130 -18.41 -15.14 -11.64
N THR A 131 -17.09 -14.91 -11.65
CA THR A 131 -16.17 -15.54 -10.69
C THR A 131 -16.44 -15.08 -9.26
N CYS A 132 -16.75 -13.80 -9.05
CA CYS A 132 -17.12 -13.27 -7.75
C CYS A 132 -18.40 -13.92 -7.23
N ILE A 133 -19.42 -14.10 -8.08
CA ILE A 133 -20.68 -14.75 -7.71
C ILE A 133 -20.42 -16.20 -7.31
N ASP A 134 -19.68 -16.96 -8.13
CA ASP A 134 -19.33 -18.35 -7.83
C ASP A 134 -18.59 -18.47 -6.48
N VAL A 135 -17.58 -17.62 -6.24
CA VAL A 135 -16.83 -17.62 -4.98
C VAL A 135 -17.69 -17.21 -3.79
N LEU A 136 -18.60 -16.25 -3.96
CA LEU A 136 -19.53 -15.86 -2.90
C LEU A 136 -20.46 -17.03 -2.55
N GLU A 137 -20.89 -17.84 -3.49
CA GLU A 137 -21.75 -19.00 -3.22
C GLU A 137 -20.98 -20.18 -2.60
N GLU A 138 -19.71 -20.37 -2.96
CA GLU A 138 -18.91 -21.53 -2.56
C GLU A 138 -18.07 -21.33 -1.29
N GLN A 139 -17.66 -20.09 -0.99
CA GLN A 139 -16.68 -19.79 0.06
C GLN A 139 -17.26 -18.87 1.13
N GLU A 140 -16.71 -18.95 2.35
CA GLU A 140 -17.00 -18.01 3.43
C GLU A 140 -15.89 -16.93 3.54
N GLY A 141 -16.23 -15.79 4.15
CA GLY A 141 -15.30 -14.67 4.31
C GLY A 141 -15.30 -13.67 3.15
N SER A 142 -14.50 -12.61 3.29
CA SER A 142 -14.44 -11.51 2.32
C SER A 142 -13.65 -11.86 1.06
N VAL A 143 -14.04 -11.26 -0.07
CA VAL A 143 -13.40 -11.48 -1.38
C VAL A 143 -12.64 -10.23 -1.80
N LEU A 144 -11.33 -10.37 -2.05
CA LEU A 144 -10.50 -9.29 -2.60
C LEU A 144 -10.31 -9.51 -4.11
N VAL A 145 -10.70 -8.51 -4.91
CA VAL A 145 -10.67 -8.59 -6.37
C VAL A 145 -9.72 -7.52 -6.93
N PHE A 146 -8.69 -7.95 -7.64
CA PHE A 146 -7.76 -7.05 -8.32
C PHE A 146 -8.24 -6.77 -9.75
N LEU A 147 -8.35 -5.48 -10.10
CA LEU A 147 -8.81 -5.02 -11.41
C LEU A 147 -7.82 -4.02 -12.02
N PRO A 148 -7.72 -3.93 -13.36
CA PRO A 148 -6.70 -3.11 -14.03
C PRO A 148 -6.79 -1.61 -13.77
N GLY A 149 -8.00 -1.10 -13.51
CA GLY A 149 -8.22 0.33 -13.38
C GLY A 149 -9.60 0.69 -12.86
N GLN A 150 -9.78 1.99 -12.61
CA GLN A 150 -11.00 2.55 -12.03
C GLN A 150 -12.24 2.32 -12.91
N ALA A 151 -12.07 2.31 -14.24
CA ALA A 151 -13.17 2.08 -15.17
C ALA A 151 -13.73 0.66 -15.03
N GLU A 152 -12.85 -0.33 -14.93
CA GLU A 152 -13.18 -1.74 -14.72
C GLU A 152 -13.76 -1.95 -13.32
N ILE A 153 -13.18 -1.33 -12.28
CA ILE A 153 -13.71 -1.37 -10.90
C ILE A 153 -15.16 -0.88 -10.86
N ARG A 154 -15.45 0.28 -11.47
CA ARG A 154 -16.80 0.85 -11.48
C ARG A 154 -17.79 -0.02 -12.26
N ARG A 155 -17.37 -0.65 -13.36
CA ARG A 155 -18.23 -1.54 -14.15
C ARG A 155 -18.55 -2.82 -13.39
N VAL A 156 -17.54 -3.51 -12.85
CA VAL A 156 -17.73 -4.71 -12.02
C VAL A 156 -18.58 -4.41 -10.78
N HIS A 157 -18.32 -3.29 -10.09
CA HIS A 157 -19.11 -2.89 -8.93
C HIS A 157 -20.59 -2.72 -9.27
N ARG A 158 -20.91 -1.99 -10.34
CA ARG A 158 -22.29 -1.78 -10.78
C ARG A 158 -22.97 -3.10 -11.15
N ASP A 159 -22.27 -3.98 -11.87
CA ASP A 159 -22.85 -5.23 -12.33
C ASP A 159 -23.08 -6.21 -11.16
N LEU A 160 -22.21 -6.21 -10.14
CA LEU A 160 -22.43 -6.93 -8.88
C LEU A 160 -23.56 -6.33 -8.04
N GLU A 161 -23.69 -4.99 -8.01
CA GLU A 161 -24.80 -4.31 -7.33
C GLU A 161 -26.15 -4.66 -7.97
N GLU A 162 -26.21 -4.72 -9.30
CA GLU A 162 -27.39 -5.16 -10.04
C GLU A 162 -27.73 -6.62 -9.72
N TRP A 163 -26.73 -7.50 -9.64
CA TRP A 163 -26.92 -8.89 -9.22
C TRP A 163 -27.46 -8.98 -7.78
N LEU A 164 -26.87 -8.24 -6.83
CA LEU A 164 -27.31 -8.21 -5.43
C LEU A 164 -28.76 -7.73 -5.28
N SER A 165 -29.19 -6.74 -6.08
CA SER A 165 -30.57 -6.25 -6.04
C SER A 165 -31.62 -7.29 -6.43
N LYS A 166 -31.19 -8.37 -7.12
CA LYS A 166 -32.05 -9.49 -7.53
C LYS A 166 -32.05 -10.63 -6.50
N GLN A 167 -31.20 -10.55 -5.48
CA GLN A 167 -31.12 -11.55 -4.41
C GLN A 167 -32.13 -11.29 -3.29
N PRO A 168 -32.49 -12.32 -2.48
CA PRO A 168 -33.29 -12.12 -1.28
C PRO A 168 -32.65 -11.07 -0.36
N SER A 169 -33.49 -10.22 0.26
CA SER A 169 -33.04 -9.10 1.11
C SER A 169 -32.06 -9.52 2.20
N ASP A 170 -32.28 -10.70 2.80
CA ASP A 170 -31.41 -11.22 3.85
C ASP A 170 -30.00 -11.53 3.32
N HIS A 171 -29.90 -12.14 2.14
CA HIS A 171 -28.62 -12.44 1.50
C HIS A 171 -27.90 -11.16 1.03
N ALA A 172 -28.63 -10.26 0.37
CA ALA A 172 -28.07 -9.00 -0.10
C ALA A 172 -27.52 -8.14 1.06
N SER A 173 -28.17 -8.15 2.22
CA SER A 173 -27.74 -7.38 3.40
C SER A 173 -26.42 -7.84 4.04
N GLN A 174 -25.99 -9.08 3.73
CA GLN A 174 -24.77 -9.69 4.25
C GLN A 174 -23.52 -9.31 3.44
N ILE A 175 -23.69 -8.82 2.21
CA ILE A 175 -22.56 -8.55 1.31
C ILE A 175 -22.29 -7.03 1.28
N LEU A 176 -21.05 -6.65 1.56
CA LEU A 176 -20.58 -5.27 1.45
C LEU A 176 -19.73 -5.11 0.18
N LEU A 177 -20.25 -4.39 -0.81
CA LEU A 177 -19.45 -4.00 -1.97
C LEU A 177 -18.65 -2.74 -1.64
N CYS A 178 -17.33 -2.86 -1.65
CA CYS A 178 -16.42 -1.76 -1.33
C CYS A 178 -15.42 -1.55 -2.47
N PRO A 179 -15.59 -0.52 -3.32
CA PRO A 179 -14.57 -0.19 -4.32
C PRO A 179 -13.35 0.42 -3.63
N LEU A 180 -12.16 0.20 -4.20
CA LEU A 180 -10.91 0.80 -3.71
C LEU A 180 -10.08 1.35 -4.88
N TYR A 181 -9.98 2.68 -4.97
CA TYR A 181 -9.13 3.39 -5.93
C TYR A 181 -8.77 4.79 -5.41
N GLY A 182 -7.70 5.38 -5.96
CA GLY A 182 -7.03 6.57 -5.37
C GLY A 182 -7.86 7.85 -5.29
N GLU A 183 -8.93 8.00 -6.09
CA GLU A 183 -9.82 9.18 -6.05
C GLU A 183 -10.87 9.14 -4.92
N LEU A 184 -11.02 8.01 -4.21
CA LEU A 184 -11.95 7.90 -3.08
C LEU A 184 -11.50 8.74 -1.90
N SER A 185 -12.46 9.18 -1.07
CA SER A 185 -12.13 9.81 0.22
C SER A 185 -11.43 8.82 1.15
N LEU A 186 -10.64 9.31 2.10
CA LEU A 186 -9.97 8.47 3.10
C LEU A 186 -10.95 7.60 3.89
N THR A 187 -12.16 8.09 4.14
CA THR A 187 -13.21 7.33 4.82
C THR A 187 -13.68 6.15 3.98
N GLU A 188 -13.92 6.36 2.68
CA GLU A 188 -14.34 5.29 1.76
C GLU A 188 -13.24 4.24 1.57
N GLN A 189 -11.98 4.68 1.41
CA GLN A 189 -10.84 3.76 1.31
C GLN A 189 -10.69 2.91 2.58
N ARG A 190 -10.94 3.50 3.76
CA ARG A 190 -10.92 2.77 5.04
C ARG A 190 -12.01 1.71 5.12
N THR A 191 -13.23 2.03 4.69
CA THR A 191 -14.34 1.07 4.69
C THR A 191 -13.98 -0.22 3.92
N ALA A 192 -13.21 -0.11 2.82
CA ALA A 192 -12.78 -1.27 2.04
C ALA A 192 -11.71 -2.15 2.72
N ILE A 193 -11.03 -1.65 3.75
CA ILE A 193 -9.90 -2.34 4.42
C ILE A 193 -10.28 -2.76 5.85
N GLU A 194 -11.26 -2.10 6.46
CA GLU A 194 -11.74 -2.46 7.80
C GLU A 194 -12.37 -3.87 7.80
N PRO A 195 -12.19 -4.64 8.89
CA PRO A 195 -12.83 -5.94 9.03
C PRO A 195 -14.34 -5.83 8.84
N ALA A 196 -14.92 -6.73 8.04
CA ALA A 196 -16.35 -6.78 7.86
C ALA A 196 -17.07 -6.96 9.22
N PRO A 197 -18.19 -6.23 9.47
CA PRO A 197 -18.99 -6.43 10.67
C PRO A 197 -19.46 -7.89 10.80
N SER A 198 -19.75 -8.32 12.03
CA SER A 198 -20.25 -9.68 12.28
C SER A 198 -21.49 -9.99 11.43
N GLY A 199 -21.46 -11.13 10.73
CA GLY A 199 -22.54 -11.55 9.82
C GLY A 199 -22.53 -10.86 8.46
N LYS A 200 -21.49 -10.05 8.17
CA LYS A 200 -21.24 -9.49 6.85
C LYS A 200 -19.89 -9.96 6.32
N ARG A 201 -19.71 -9.83 5.02
CA ARG A 201 -18.45 -10.09 4.34
C ARG A 201 -18.21 -9.14 3.18
#